data_AF-A0A6G1LLD3-F1
#
_entry.id   AF-A0A6G1LLD3-F1
#
_cell.length_a   1.000
_cell.length_b   1.000
_cell.length_c   1.000
_cell.angle_alpha   90.00
_cell.angle_beta   90.00
_cell.angle_gamma   90.00
#
_symmetry.space_group_name_H-M   'P 1'
#
loop_
_entity.id
_entity.type
_entity.pdbx_description
1 polymer ?
#
loop_
_entity_poly.entity_id
_entity_poly.type
_entity_poly.pdbx_seq_one_letter_code
_entity_poly.pdbx_strand_id
1 'polypeptide(L)'
;MTSKATEVFGITELAEQILLALPMRALLLAQRVNRTFYDTIASSPHIQEALFFRPAKKPTSDINPLLTCVFNVTEAQVRLHTSHIVTQESAGNGPWTVEQKLLLGIALF
;
A
#
# COMPACT_ATOMS: atom_id res chain seq x y z
N MET A 1 43.07 3.77 2.53
CA MET A 1 42.12 4.02 3.65
C MET A 1 40.73 4.02 3.08
N THR A 2 39.87 3.10 3.51
CA THR A 2 38.45 3.12 3.11
C THR A 2 37.75 4.23 3.90
N SER A 3 36.88 4.98 3.25
CA SER A 3 36.09 6.00 3.94
C SER A 3 35.09 5.34 4.88
N LYS A 4 34.66 6.05 5.94
CA LYS A 4 33.61 5.54 6.83
C LYS A 4 32.31 5.24 6.10
N ALA A 5 31.98 6.02 5.06
CA ALA A 5 30.84 5.74 4.19
C ALA A 5 31.00 4.39 3.46
N THR A 6 32.19 4.08 2.97
CA THR A 6 32.47 2.79 2.29
C THR A 6 32.33 1.61 3.25
N GLU A 7 32.72 1.78 4.52
CA GLU A 7 32.57 0.75 5.56
C GLU A 7 31.09 0.48 5.86
N VAL A 8 30.27 1.53 6.02
CA VAL A 8 28.82 1.41 6.28
C VAL A 8 28.08 0.80 5.09
N PHE A 9 28.32 1.29 3.86
CA PHE A 9 27.68 0.74 2.66
C PHE A 9 28.23 -0.62 2.24
N GLY A 10 29.33 -1.08 2.85
CA GLY A 10 29.85 -2.44 2.69
C GLY A 10 29.05 -3.49 3.48
N ILE A 11 28.23 -3.06 4.44
CA ILE A 11 27.37 -3.92 5.25
C ILE A 11 25.96 -3.85 4.64
N THR A 12 25.50 -4.95 4.05
CA THR A 12 24.24 -5.00 3.28
C THR A 12 23.04 -4.57 4.12
N GLU A 13 22.97 -5.00 5.38
CA GLU A 13 21.87 -4.72 6.30
C GLU A 13 21.76 -3.23 6.62
N LEU A 14 22.89 -2.55 6.81
CA LEU A 14 22.93 -1.12 7.05
C LEU A 14 22.61 -0.33 5.78
N ALA A 15 23.18 -0.74 4.65
CA ALA A 15 22.87 -0.13 3.35
C ALA A 15 21.38 -0.24 3.03
N GLU A 16 20.77 -1.39 3.28
CA GLU A 16 19.35 -1.64 3.10
C GLU A 16 18.50 -0.73 3.99
N GLN A 17 18.78 -0.64 5.29
CA GLN A 17 18.04 0.23 6.21
C GLN A 17 18.12 1.71 5.81
N ILE A 18 19.29 2.18 5.38
CA ILE A 18 19.47 3.54 4.90
C ILE A 18 18.63 3.79 3.65
N LEU A 19 18.67 2.88 2.68
CA LEU A 19 17.90 2.97 1.45
C LEU A 19 16.39 2.90 1.70
N LEU A 20 15.94 2.08 2.65
CA LEU A 20 14.53 1.94 2.99
C LEU A 20 13.95 3.20 3.67
N ALA A 21 14.81 4.02 4.29
CA ALA A 21 14.40 5.31 4.86
C ALA A 21 14.15 6.40 3.80
N LEU A 22 14.50 6.18 2.52
CA LEU A 22 14.26 7.14 1.44
C LEU A 22 12.81 7.07 0.93
N PRO A 23 12.25 8.19 0.43
CA PRO A 23 10.99 8.16 -0.29
C PRO A 23 11.14 7.37 -1.60
N MET A 24 10.08 6.67 -2.00
CA MET A 24 10.05 5.77 -3.16
C MET A 24 10.70 6.34 -4.44
N ARG A 25 10.41 7.60 -4.78
CA ARG A 25 11.01 8.27 -5.95
C ARG A 25 12.54 8.38 -5.83
N ALA A 26 13.05 8.76 -4.66
CA ALA A 26 14.48 8.88 -4.44
C ALA A 26 15.17 7.50 -4.46
N LEU A 27 14.47 6.47 -3.96
CA LEU A 27 14.93 5.09 -3.97
C LEU A 27 15.06 4.53 -5.41
N LEU A 28 14.11 4.83 -6.29
CA LEU A 28 14.21 4.47 -7.72
C LEU A 28 15.37 5.18 -8.42
N LEU A 29 15.65 6.44 -8.06
CA LEU A 29 16.80 7.18 -8.61
C LEU A 29 18.13 6.65 -8.06
N ALA A 30 18.16 6.20 -6.80
CA ALA A 30 19.35 5.65 -6.15
C ALA A 30 19.91 4.41 -6.88
N GLN A 31 19.06 3.64 -7.56
CA GLN A 31 19.47 2.52 -8.42
C GLN A 31 20.46 2.91 -9.51
N ARG A 32 20.47 4.18 -9.95
CA ARG A 32 21.33 4.67 -11.04
C ARG A 32 22.64 5.30 -10.56
N VAL A 33 22.87 5.37 -9.24
CA VAL A 33 24.04 6.05 -8.66
C VAL A 33 25.28 5.17 -8.73
N ASN A 34 25.18 3.92 -8.30
CA ASN A 34 26.27 2.94 -8.42
C ASN A 34 25.72 1.51 -8.51
N ARG A 35 26.61 0.55 -8.80
CA ARG A 35 26.26 -0.87 -8.86
C ARG A 35 25.85 -1.43 -7.50
N THR A 36 26.52 -1.04 -6.42
CA THR A 36 26.19 -1.52 -5.07
C THR A 36 24.73 -1.23 -4.69
N PHE A 37 24.23 -0.04 -4.97
CA PHE A 37 22.85 0.36 -4.67
C PHE A 37 21.87 -0.40 -5.55
N TYR A 38 22.19 -0.55 -6.84
CA TYR A 38 21.41 -1.40 -7.73
C TYR A 38 21.33 -2.84 -7.19
N ASP A 39 22.47 -3.43 -6.82
CA ASP A 39 22.57 -4.81 -6.33
C ASP A 39 21.84 -4.98 -4.99
N THR A 40 21.96 -4.03 -4.05
CA THR A 40 21.23 -4.04 -2.77
C THR A 40 19.72 -3.96 -3.01
N ILE A 41 19.26 -3.09 -3.91
CA ILE A 41 17.83 -2.93 -4.24
C ILE A 41 17.29 -4.18 -4.97
N ALA A 42 18.10 -4.78 -5.83
CA ALA A 42 17.75 -5.99 -6.59
C ALA A 42 17.83 -7.29 -5.76
N SER A 43 18.54 -7.30 -4.63
CA SER A 43 18.65 -8.48 -3.75
C SER A 43 17.73 -8.42 -2.53
N SER A 44 17.45 -7.23 -1.99
CA SER A 44 16.61 -7.08 -0.80
C SER A 44 15.12 -7.30 -1.12
N PRO A 45 14.44 -8.25 -0.45
CA PRO A 45 13.00 -8.42 -0.59
C PRO A 45 12.22 -7.26 0.00
N HIS A 46 12.68 -6.66 1.11
CA HIS A 46 11.95 -5.57 1.78
C HIS A 46 11.91 -4.31 0.92
N ILE A 47 13.01 -3.98 0.26
CA ILE A 47 13.06 -2.87 -0.69
C ILE A 47 12.17 -3.16 -1.90
N GLN A 48 12.18 -4.38 -2.43
CA GLN A 48 11.33 -4.76 -3.55
C GLN A 48 9.84 -4.70 -3.21
N GLU A 49 9.48 -5.09 -1.98
CA GLU A 49 8.11 -4.97 -1.47
C GLU A 49 7.71 -3.49 -1.33
N ALA A 50 8.61 -2.64 -0.82
CA ALA A 50 8.38 -1.19 -0.73
C ALA A 50 8.25 -0.50 -2.10
N LEU A 51 8.93 -1.01 -3.12
CA LEU A 51 8.84 -0.54 -4.52
C LEU A 51 7.72 -1.23 -5.31
N PHE A 52 6.97 -2.15 -4.69
CA PHE A 52 5.93 -2.96 -5.35
C PHE A 52 6.43 -3.84 -6.51
N PHE A 53 7.73 -4.14 -6.57
CA PHE A 53 8.28 -5.14 -7.51
C PHE A 53 7.98 -6.57 -7.07
N ARG A 54 7.78 -6.75 -5.76
CA ARG A 54 7.37 -8.00 -5.15
C ARG A 54 6.12 -7.76 -4.30
N PRO A 55 5.15 -8.70 -4.28
CA PRO A 55 4.04 -8.63 -3.34
C PRO A 55 4.56 -8.65 -1.90
N ALA A 56 4.09 -7.71 -1.08
CA ALA A 56 4.40 -7.70 0.35
C ALA A 56 3.99 -9.04 0.97
N LYS A 57 4.87 -9.63 1.79
CA LYS A 57 4.51 -10.83 2.53
C LYS A 57 3.30 -10.48 3.40
N LYS A 58 2.16 -11.15 3.14
CA LYS A 58 0.99 -11.01 4.01
C LYS A 58 1.48 -11.25 5.43
N PRO A 59 1.24 -10.33 6.38
CA PRO A 59 1.60 -10.60 7.76
C PRO A 59 0.93 -11.93 8.08
N THR A 60 1.75 -12.94 8.40
CA THR A 60 1.28 -14.10 9.15
C THR A 60 1.02 -13.56 10.54
N SER A 61 -0.02 -12.74 10.63
CA SER A 61 -0.64 -12.44 11.87
C SER A 61 -1.03 -13.81 12.39
N ASP A 62 -0.29 -14.28 13.40
CA ASP A 62 -0.78 -15.29 14.33
C ASP A 62 -1.99 -14.65 15.03
N ILE A 63 -3.04 -14.37 14.26
CA ILE A 63 -4.31 -13.87 14.76
C ILE A 63 -4.75 -15.02 15.62
N ASN A 64 -4.84 -14.74 16.92
CA ASN A 64 -5.42 -15.67 17.86
C ASN A 64 -6.71 -16.21 17.21
N PRO A 65 -6.84 -17.54 17.01
CA PRO A 65 -7.97 -18.11 16.27
C PRO A 65 -9.33 -17.73 16.86
N LEU A 66 -9.38 -17.30 18.13
CA LEU A 66 -10.56 -16.76 18.79
C LEU A 66 -11.00 -15.38 18.28
N LEU A 67 -10.10 -14.63 17.64
CA LEU A 67 -10.36 -13.29 17.09
C LEU A 67 -10.67 -13.32 15.58
N THR A 68 -10.42 -14.44 14.89
CA THR A 68 -10.66 -14.56 13.44
C THR A 68 -12.14 -14.45 13.07
N CYS A 69 -13.05 -15.00 13.90
CA CYS A 69 -14.51 -14.89 13.67
C CYS A 69 -15.11 -13.55 14.13
N VAL A 70 -14.42 -12.80 15.01
CA VAL A 70 -14.87 -11.49 15.49
C VAL A 70 -14.49 -10.39 14.49
N PHE A 71 -13.32 -10.50 13.85
CA PHE A 71 -12.79 -9.47 12.96
C PHE A 71 -12.78 -9.84 11.47
N ASN A 72 -13.41 -10.96 11.08
CA ASN A 72 -13.65 -11.28 9.67
C ASN A 72 -14.70 -10.33 9.06
N VAL A 73 -14.37 -9.05 8.90
CA VAL A 73 -14.98 -8.22 7.87
C VAL A 73 -14.33 -8.65 6.56
N THR A 74 -14.84 -9.74 6.02
CA THR A 74 -14.45 -10.21 4.70
C THR A 74 -14.89 -9.15 3.68
N GLU A 75 -14.05 -8.84 2.70
CA GLU A 75 -14.38 -7.98 1.54
C GLU A 75 -15.70 -8.37 0.83
N ALA A 76 -16.22 -9.58 1.08
CA ALA A 76 -17.53 -10.03 0.62
C ALA A 76 -18.72 -9.29 1.28
N GLN A 77 -18.61 -8.87 2.54
CA GLN A 77 -19.69 -8.15 3.25
C GLN A 77 -19.87 -6.70 2.75
N VAL A 78 -18.79 -6.05 2.29
CA VAL A 78 -18.89 -4.73 1.63
C VAL A 78 -19.69 -4.83 0.32
N ARG A 79 -19.61 -5.98 -0.36
CA ARG A 79 -20.32 -6.20 -1.63
C ARG A 79 -21.79 -6.59 -1.46
N LEU A 80 -22.17 -7.21 -0.34
CA LEU A 80 -23.57 -7.57 -0.07
C LEU A 80 -24.38 -6.42 0.56
N HIS A 81 -23.76 -5.52 1.32
CA HIS A 81 -24.50 -4.38 1.90
C HIS A 81 -24.86 -3.31 0.86
N THR A 82 -24.14 -3.25 -0.26
CA THR A 82 -24.42 -2.30 -1.36
C THR A 82 -25.63 -2.71 -2.20
N SER A 83 -26.10 -3.96 -2.10
CA SER A 83 -27.30 -4.43 -2.81
C SER A 83 -28.61 -4.10 -2.11
N HIS A 84 -28.59 -3.71 -0.83
CA HIS A 84 -29.81 -3.43 -0.06
C HIS A 84 -30.25 -1.97 -0.07
N ILE A 85 -29.43 -1.06 -0.63
CA ILE A 85 -29.79 0.36 -0.78
C ILE A 85 -30.51 0.60 -2.13
N VAL A 86 -30.34 -0.29 -3.12
CA VAL A 86 -30.80 -0.04 -4.51
C VAL A 86 -32.24 -0.50 -4.80
N THR A 87 -32.97 -1.04 -3.82
CA THR A 87 -34.37 -1.50 -4.04
C THR A 87 -35.40 -0.82 -3.13
N GLN A 88 -35.07 0.32 -2.53
CA GLN A 88 -36.05 1.20 -1.89
C GLN A 88 -35.94 2.64 -2.39
N GLU A 89 -36.10 2.83 -3.69
CA GLU A 89 -36.59 4.11 -4.23
C GLU A 89 -37.61 3.82 -5.33
N SER A 90 -38.75 3.23 -4.94
CA SER A 90 -39.96 3.32 -5.75
C SER A 90 -41.13 3.61 -4.82
N ALA A 91 -41.81 4.72 -5.16
CA ALA A 91 -43.00 5.31 -4.55
C ALA A 91 -42.76 6.28 -3.39
N GLY A 92 -42.69 7.59 -3.70
CA GLY A 92 -43.01 8.64 -2.73
C GLY A 92 -42.30 9.98 -2.85
N ASN A 93 -42.47 10.68 -3.97
CA ASN A 93 -42.79 12.11 -4.07
C ASN A 93 -41.84 13.14 -3.37
N GLY A 94 -40.92 13.73 -4.14
CA GLY A 94 -40.24 14.99 -3.78
C GLY A 94 -39.32 15.50 -4.92
N PRO A 95 -39.29 16.81 -5.24
CA PRO A 95 -38.81 17.30 -6.53
C PRO A 95 -37.34 17.74 -6.46
N TRP A 96 -36.39 16.81 -6.49
CA TRP A 96 -35.00 17.18 -6.80
C TRP A 96 -34.43 16.24 -7.84
N THR A 97 -34.42 16.73 -9.07
CA THR A 97 -33.94 16.06 -10.28
C THR A 97 -32.45 15.76 -10.17
N VAL A 98 -32.08 14.59 -10.68
CA VAL A 98 -30.78 13.89 -10.59
C VAL A 98 -29.54 14.74 -10.93
N GLU A 99 -29.71 15.86 -11.63
CA GLU A 99 -28.63 16.74 -12.06
C GLU A 99 -27.94 17.52 -10.92
N GLN A 100 -28.64 17.79 -9.81
CA GLN A 100 -28.01 18.47 -8.66
C GLN A 100 -27.10 17.56 -7.82
N LYS A 101 -27.30 16.23 -7.88
CA LYS A 101 -26.41 15.27 -7.21
C LYS A 101 -25.06 15.11 -7.92
N LEU A 102 -24.97 15.42 -9.22
CA LEU A 102 -23.72 15.27 -9.97
C LEU A 102 -22.71 16.39 -9.67
N LEU A 103 -23.17 17.59 -9.28
CA LEU A 103 -22.30 18.75 -9.08
C LEU A 103 -21.66 18.86 -7.69
N LEU A 104 -22.08 18.06 -6.71
CA LEU A 104 -21.52 18.07 -5.34
C LEU A 104 -20.70 16.82 -4.98
N GLY A 105 -20.54 15.88 -5.91
CA GLY A 105 -19.99 14.54 -5.62
C GLY A 105 -18.63 14.19 -6.24
N ILE A 106 -17.94 15.09 -6.94
CA ILE A 106 -16.59 14.84 -7.49
C ILE A 106 -15.58 15.84 -6.89
N ALA A 107 -15.62 15.98 -5.57
CA ALA A 107 -14.62 16.73 -4.81
C ALA A 107 -14.23 15.96 -3.55
N LEU A 108 -13.74 14.73 -3.72
CA LEU A 108 -12.79 14.02 -2.85
C LEU A 108 -12.73 12.55 -3.29
N PHE A 109 -12.00 12.30 -4.37
CA PHE A 109 -11.02 11.22 -4.55
C PHE A 109 -10.48 11.25 -5.98
#